data_AF-A0A2P4P8V4-F1
#
_entry.id   AF-A0A2P4P8V4-F1
#
_cell.length_a   1.000
_cell.length_b   1.000
_cell.length_c   1.000
_cell.angle_alpha   90.00
_cell.angle_beta   90.00
_cell.angle_gamma   90.00
#
_symmetry.space_group_name_H-M   'P 1'
#
loop_
_entity.id
_entity.type
_entity.pdbx_description
1 polymer ?
#
loop_
_entity_poly.entity_id
_entity_poly.type
_entity_poly.pdbx_seq_one_letter_code
_entity_poly.pdbx_strand_id
1 'polypeptide(L)'
;MVSYHDNINRFLGITNDHAGNYIMVLEYADEGNLRDYLKVKFDSLQWENKIRMALDIACGLKCLHSRDIVHRDLHSKNILV
;
A
#
# COMPACT_ATOMS: atom_id res chain seq x y z
N MET A 1 -2.42 -10.78 15.09
CA MET A 1 -1.33 -10.44 14.14
C MET A 1 -2.00 -10.21 12.79
N VAL A 2 -1.85 -9.04 12.17
CA VAL A 2 -2.39 -8.82 10.82
C VAL A 2 -1.62 -9.78 9.91
N SER A 3 -2.28 -10.83 9.45
CA SER A 3 -1.70 -11.87 8.62
C SER A 3 -1.21 -11.28 7.31
N TYR A 4 -0.09 -11.78 6.83
CA TYR A 4 0.48 -11.49 5.51
C TYR A 4 -0.59 -11.56 4.41
N HIS A 5 -0.63 -10.53 3.56
CA HIS A 5 -1.46 -10.46 2.37
C HIS A 5 -0.72 -9.65 1.31
N ASP A 6 -0.57 -10.19 0.11
CA ASP A 6 0.28 -9.62 -0.95
C ASP A 6 -0.08 -8.17 -1.30
N ASN A 7 -1.36 -7.79 -1.17
CA ASN A 7 -1.83 -6.42 -1.43
C ASN A 7 -1.93 -5.51 -0.18
N ILE A 8 -1.21 -5.82 0.90
CA ILE A 8 -1.06 -4.95 2.08
C ILE A 8 0.42 -4.74 2.36
N ASN A 9 0.86 -3.48 2.46
CA ASN A 9 2.27 -3.20 2.70
C ASN A 9 2.74 -3.84 4.00
N ARG A 10 3.87 -4.54 3.94
CA ARG A 10 4.34 -5.36 5.04
C ARG A 10 4.92 -4.49 6.15
N PHE A 11 4.42 -4.72 7.36
CA PHE A 11 4.98 -4.16 8.58
C PHE A 11 6.15 -5.03 9.07
N LEU A 12 7.33 -4.42 9.20
CA LEU A 12 8.56 -5.11 9.60
C LEU A 12 8.87 -4.91 11.09
N GLY A 13 8.44 -3.80 11.69
CA GLY A 13 8.61 -3.56 13.11
C GLY A 13 8.49 -2.10 13.51
N ILE A 14 8.74 -1.83 14.79
CA ILE A 14 8.85 -0.50 15.37
C ILE A 14 10.25 -0.36 15.96
N THR A 15 10.84 0.81 15.79
CA THR A 15 12.08 1.24 16.47
C THR A 15 11.88 2.63 17.07
N ASN A 16 12.89 3.14 17.76
CA ASN A 16 12.91 4.51 18.27
C ASN A 16 14.25 5.19 17.99
N ASP A 17 14.21 6.52 17.84
CA ASP A 17 15.42 7.33 17.76
C ASP A 17 15.98 7.69 19.15
N HIS A 18 17.15 8.35 19.18
CA HIS A 18 17.77 8.81 20.44
C HIS A 18 16.96 9.88 21.19
N ALA A 19 16.01 10.54 20.52
CA ALA A 19 15.09 11.50 21.13
C ALA A 19 13.82 10.84 21.70
N GLY A 20 13.65 9.52 21.51
CA GLY A 20 12.52 8.75 21.99
C GLY A 20 11.31 8.74 21.04
N ASN A 21 11.45 9.22 19.79
CA ASN A 21 10.38 9.16 18.81
C ASN A 21 10.24 7.75 18.25
N TYR A 22 9.01 7.24 18.19
CA TYR A 22 8.72 5.95 17.58
C TYR A 22 8.69 6.05 16.06
N ILE A 23 9.31 5.06 15.39
CA ILE A 23 9.41 4.95 13.94
C ILE A 23 8.86 3.59 13.53
N MET A 24 7.99 3.58 12.53
CA MET A 24 7.53 2.33 11.89
C MET A 24 8.45 1.97 10.74
N VAL A 25 8.83 0.69 10.69
CA VAL A 25 9.61 0.11 9.60
C VAL A 25 8.67 -0.71 8.73
N LEU A 26 8.58 -0.33 7.46
CA LEU A 26 7.72 -0.95 6.45
C LEU A 26 8.58 -1.47 5.29
N GLU A 27 8.05 -2.44 4.55
CA GLU A 27 8.62 -2.81 3.27
C GLU A 27 8.63 -1.61 2.30
N TYR A 28 9.74 -1.51 1.57
CA TYR A 28 9.98 -0.41 0.63
C TYR A 28 9.34 -0.76 -0.72
N ALA A 29 8.52 0.15 -1.23
CA ALA A 29 7.91 0.07 -2.56
C ALA A 29 8.75 0.90 -3.53
N ASP A 30 9.39 0.24 -4.48
CA ASP A 30 10.41 0.81 -5.36
C ASP A 30 9.85 1.73 -6.44
N GLU A 31 8.59 1.55 -6.83
CA GLU A 31 7.88 2.42 -7.78
C GLU A 31 7.05 3.52 -7.06
N GLY A 32 7.14 3.59 -5.72
CA GLY A 32 6.58 4.66 -4.91
C GLY A 32 5.07 4.58 -4.76
N ASN A 33 4.38 5.72 -4.90
CA ASN A 33 2.92 5.78 -4.73
C ASN A 33 2.18 5.84 -6.07
N LEU A 34 0.95 5.31 -6.10
CA LEU A 34 0.12 5.20 -7.29
C LEU A 34 -0.12 6.54 -7.98
N ARG A 35 -0.25 7.64 -7.23
CA ARG A 35 -0.47 8.97 -7.83
C ARG A 35 0.70 9.36 -8.72
N ASP A 36 1.93 9.23 -8.22
CA ASP A 36 3.13 9.64 -8.95
C ASP A 36 3.49 8.61 -10.03
N TYR A 37 3.29 7.32 -9.76
CA TYR A 37 3.42 6.26 -10.75
C TYR A 37 2.54 6.52 -11.98
N LEU A 38 1.24 6.80 -11.77
CA LEU A 38 0.31 7.06 -12.87
C LEU A 38 0.66 8.33 -13.64
N LYS A 39 1.13 9.41 -13.00
CA LYS A 39 1.56 10.62 -13.72
C LYS A 39 2.60 10.33 -14.81
N VAL A 40 3.48 9.36 -14.56
CA VAL A 40 4.58 9.02 -15.48
C VAL A 40 4.19 7.89 -16.43
N LYS A 41 3.44 6.89 -15.96
CA LYS A 41 3.21 5.63 -16.69
C LYS A 41 1.84 5.49 -17.33
N PHE A 42 0.88 6.39 -17.08
CA PHE A 42 -0.52 6.20 -17.48
C PHE A 42 -0.72 5.82 -18.96
N ASP A 43 0.00 6.47 -19.86
CA ASP A 43 -0.11 6.26 -21.31
C ASP A 43 0.55 4.94 -21.77
N SER A 44 1.52 4.43 -21.01
CA SER A 44 2.17 3.15 -21.29
C SER A 44 1.40 1.93 -20.75
N LEU A 45 0.49 2.15 -19.80
CA LEU A 45 -0.28 1.10 -19.16
C LEU A 45 -1.44 0.64 -20.06
N GLN A 46 -1.43 -0.65 -20.41
CA GLN A 46 -2.58 -1.32 -21.00
C GLN A 46 -3.75 -1.42 -20.01
N TRP A 47 -4.96 -1.64 -20.51
CA TRP A 47 -6.15 -1.74 -19.67
C TRP A 47 -6.05 -2.90 -18.67
N GLU A 48 -5.46 -4.02 -19.08
CA GLU A 48 -5.24 -5.18 -18.22
C GLU A 48 -4.42 -4.83 -16.98
N ASN A 49 -3.41 -3.96 -17.12
CA ASN A 49 -2.62 -3.48 -15.99
C ASN A 49 -3.48 -2.65 -15.03
N LYS A 50 -4.30 -1.74 -15.57
CA LYS A 50 -5.17 -0.86 -14.77
C LYS A 50 -6.23 -1.67 -13.99
N ILE A 51 -6.80 -2.69 -14.64
CA ILE A 51 -7.75 -3.63 -14.00
C ILE A 51 -7.05 -4.43 -12.90
N ARG A 52 -5.83 -4.95 -13.15
CA ARG A 52 -5.07 -5.68 -12.14
C ARG A 52 -4.77 -4.81 -10.92
N MET A 53 -4.31 -3.58 -11.12
CA MET A 53 -4.07 -2.63 -10.03
C MET A 53 -5.34 -2.37 -9.21
N ALA A 54 -6.49 -2.17 -9.86
CA ALA A 54 -7.77 -1.98 -9.18
C ALA A 54 -8.20 -3.24 -8.39
N LEU A 55 -7.97 -4.43 -8.94
CA LEU A 55 -8.23 -5.70 -8.28
C LEU A 55 -7.34 -5.88 -7.04
N ASP A 56 -6.04 -5.57 -7.14
CA ASP A 56 -5.09 -5.64 -6.03
C ASP A 56 -5.50 -4.73 -4.88
N ILE A 57 -5.88 -3.48 -5.18
CA ILE A 57 -6.40 -2.54 -4.17
C ILE A 57 -7.67 -3.11 -3.50
N ALA A 58 -8.61 -3.64 -4.29
CA ALA A 58 -9.84 -4.22 -3.77
C ALA A 58 -9.58 -5.46 -2.89
N CYS A 59 -8.62 -6.31 -3.27
CA CYS A 59 -8.20 -7.47 -2.48
C CYS A 59 -7.59 -7.04 -1.13
N GLY A 60 -6.73 -6.03 -1.14
CA GLY A 60 -6.18 -5.44 0.10
C GLY A 60 -7.28 -4.91 1.02
N LEU A 61 -8.22 -4.13 0.49
CA LEU A 61 -9.36 -3.62 1.27
C LEU A 61 -10.25 -4.73 1.80
N LYS A 62 -10.54 -5.75 0.99
CA LYS A 62 -11.29 -6.94 1.42
C LYS A 62 -10.59 -7.64 2.59
N CYS A 63 -9.27 -7.75 2.54
CA CYS A 63 -8.45 -8.33 3.62
C CYS A 63 -8.55 -7.49 4.91
N LEU A 64 -8.50 -6.15 4.83
CA LEU A 64 -8.68 -5.29 5.99
C LEU A 64 -10.10 -5.41 6.57
N HIS A 65 -11.12 -5.33 5.72
CA HIS A 65 -12.52 -5.39 6.12
C HIS A 65 -12.92 -6.75 6.69
N SER A 66 -12.34 -7.86 6.22
CA SER A 66 -12.59 -9.19 6.80
C SER A 66 -12.01 -9.34 8.22
N ARG A 67 -11.29 -8.34 8.72
CA ARG A 67 -10.73 -8.25 10.08
C ARG A 67 -11.28 -7.05 10.85
N ASP A 68 -12.38 -6.46 10.37
CA ASP A 68 -13.02 -5.27 10.94
C ASP A 68 -12.11 -4.03 11.02
N ILE A 69 -11.08 -3.97 10.15
CA ILE A 69 -10.16 -2.82 10.05
C ILE A 69 -10.62 -1.90 8.93
N VAL A 70 -10.92 -0.65 9.26
CA VAL A 70 -11.21 0.42 8.29
C VAL A 70 -9.91 1.19 8.01
N HIS A 71 -9.51 1.32 6.74
CA HIS A 71 -8.28 2.06 6.37
C HIS A 71 -8.33 3.54 6.77
N ARG A 72 -9.51 4.19 6.67
CA ARG A 72 -9.79 5.60 7.04
C ARG A 72 -9.10 6.71 6.21
N ASP A 73 -8.03 6.40 5.49
CA ASP A 73 -7.26 7.36 4.70
C ASP A 73 -6.86 6.77 3.33
N LEU A 74 -7.81 6.12 2.65
CA LEU A 74 -7.56 5.51 1.36
C LEU A 74 -7.56 6.57 0.25
N HIS A 75 -6.39 6.80 -0.35
CA HIS A 75 -6.22 7.64 -1.53
C HIS A 75 -4.97 7.24 -2.31
N SER A 76 -4.79 7.74 -3.54
CA SER A 76 -3.70 7.34 -4.44
C SER A 76 -2.28 7.60 -3.94
N LYS A 77 -2.06 8.46 -2.92
CA LYS A 77 -0.75 8.59 -2.27
C LYS A 77 -0.44 7.50 -1.22
N ASN A 78 -1.45 6.78 -0.75
CA ASN A 78 -1.34 5.69 0.25
C ASN A 78 -1.45 4.30 -0.39
N ILE A 79 -1.56 4.24 -1.72
CA ILE A 79 -1.45 3.01 -2.49
C ILE A 79 -0.03 2.97 -3.04
N LEU A 80 0.71 1.92 -2.71
CA LEU A 80 2.09 1.74 -3.13
C LEU A 80 2.16 0.84 -4.36
N VAL A 81 3.18 1.05 -5.19
CA VAL A 81 3.47 0.28 -6.41
C VAL A 81 4.84 -0.34 -6.30
#